data_AF-X1UNB8-F1
#
_entry.id   AF-X1UNB8-F1
#
_cell.length_a   1.000
_cell.length_b   1.000
_cell.length_c   1.000
_cell.angle_alpha   90.00
_cell.angle_beta   90.00
_cell.angle_gamma   90.00
#
_symmetry.space_group_name_H-M   'P 1'
#
loop_
_entity.id
_entity.type
_entity.pdbx_description
1 polymer ?
#
loop_
_entity_poly.entity_id
_entity_poly.type
_entity_poly.pdbx_seq_one_letter_code
_entity_poly.pdbx_strand_id
1 'polypeptide(L)' 'MFKPKFKYTNKIVKLLTKISAARETILNSPLIPKWNVTLRQEAIIHSAHSSTSIEGNRLSLKQVSELARGREITA' A
#
# COMPACT_ATOMS: atom_id res chain seq x y z
N MET A 1 0.02 7.92 -32.54
CA MET A 1 -0.46 6.92 -31.56
C MET A 1 0.70 6.45 -30.70
N PHE A 2 0.59 6.49 -29.38
CA PHE A 2 1.64 6.01 -28.47
C PHE A 2 1.83 4.49 -28.61
N LYS A 3 3.08 4.04 -28.77
CA LYS A 3 3.45 2.62 -28.82
C LYS A 3 4.42 2.32 -27.67
N PRO A 4 3.94 1.85 -26.51
CA PRO A 4 4.81 1.57 -25.37
C PRO A 4 5.84 0.51 -25.75
N LYS A 5 7.09 0.72 -25.32
CA LYS A 5 8.19 -0.23 -25.53
C LYS A 5 8.45 -0.99 -24.23
N PHE A 6 8.04 -2.24 -24.19
CA PHE A 6 8.32 -3.13 -23.06
C PHE A 6 9.65 -3.85 -23.27
N LYS A 7 10.44 -3.98 -22.20
CA LYS A 7 11.68 -4.77 -22.20
C LYS A 7 11.65 -5.75 -21.04
N TYR A 8 11.76 -7.03 -21.35
CA TYR A 8 11.92 -8.08 -20.35
C TYR A 8 13.40 -8.31 -20.08
N THR A 9 13.75 -8.42 -18.80
CA THR A 9 15.11 -8.72 -18.38
C THR A 9 15.06 -9.81 -17.32
N ASN A 10 16.15 -10.57 -17.17
CA ASN A 10 16.26 -11.58 -16.11
C ASN A 10 16.01 -10.99 -14.71
N LYS A 11 16.35 -9.71 -14.50
CA LYS A 11 16.04 -8.99 -13.26
C LYS A 11 14.54 -8.82 -13.05
N ILE A 12 13.80 -8.39 -14.08
CA ILE A 12 12.34 -8.23 -14.00
C ILE A 12 11.68 -9.58 -13.71
N VAL A 13 12.07 -10.64 -14.44
CA VAL A 13 11.52 -11.98 -14.23
C VAL A 13 11.78 -12.46 -12.80
N LYS A 14 13.01 -12.31 -12.30
CA LYS A 14 13.37 -12.68 -10.91
C LYS A 14 12.56 -11.90 -9.87
N LEU A 15 12.29 -10.62 -10.11
CA LEU A 15 11.46 -9.80 -9.22
C LEU A 15 10.00 -10.24 -9.25
N LEU A 16 9.43 -10.52 -10.42
CA LEU A 16 8.07 -11.03 -10.55
C LEU A 16 7.90 -12.33 -9.76
N THR A 17 8.82 -13.30 -9.92
CA THR A 17 8.75 -14.57 -9.19
C THR A 17 8.83 -14.37 -7.68
N LYS A 18 9.69 -13.46 -7.20
CA LYS A 18 9.78 -13.12 -5.76
C LYS A 18 8.48 -12.51 -5.23
N ILE A 19 7.88 -11.59 -5.97
CA ILE A 19 6.61 -10.94 -5.59
C ILE A 19 5.50 -11.98 -5.53
N SER A 20 5.39 -12.85 -6.55
CA SER A 20 4.40 -13.92 -6.57
C SER A 20 4.55 -14.89 -5.39
N ALA A 21 5.77 -15.32 -5.08
CA ALA A 21 6.04 -16.19 -3.95
C ALA A 21 5.66 -15.53 -2.60
N ALA A 22 6.06 -14.28 -2.39
CA ALA A 22 5.71 -13.55 -1.17
C ALA A 22 4.19 -13.35 -1.02
N ARG A 23 3.49 -13.04 -2.12
CA ARG A 23 2.03 -12.93 -2.14
C ARG A 23 1.36 -14.24 -1.75
N GLU A 24 1.84 -15.35 -2.29
CA GLU A 24 1.29 -16.68 -2.00
C GLU A 24 1.43 -17.05 -0.52
N THR A 25 2.61 -16.76 0.07
CA THR A 25 2.82 -16.96 1.50
C THR A 25 1.83 -16.14 2.34
N ILE A 26 1.61 -14.87 1.99
CA ILE A 26 0.68 -13.99 2.74
C ILE A 26 -0.75 -14.50 2.63
N LEU A 27 -1.20 -14.90 1.44
CA LEU A 27 -2.59 -15.34 1.23
C LEU A 27 -2.94 -16.66 1.94
N ASN A 28 -1.97 -17.56 2.06
CA ASN A 28 -2.17 -18.84 2.73
C ASN A 28 -1.80 -18.81 4.22
N SER A 29 -1.35 -17.66 4.73
CA SER A 29 -1.04 -17.51 6.15
C SER A 29 -2.33 -17.53 6.99
N PRO A 30 -2.38 -18.30 8.09
CA PRO A 30 -3.54 -18.33 8.97
C PRO A 30 -3.65 -16.99 9.72
N LEU A 31 -4.59 -16.14 9.30
CA LEU A 31 -4.87 -14.86 9.95
C LEU A 31 -6.21 -14.90 10.68
N ILE A 32 -6.23 -14.37 11.89
CA ILE A 32 -7.47 -14.19 12.65
C ILE A 32 -8.36 -13.18 11.90
N PRO A 33 -9.63 -13.49 11.57
CA PRO A 33 -10.49 -12.63 10.78
C PRO A 33 -10.59 -11.17 11.28
N LYS A 34 -10.57 -10.97 12.60
CA LYS A 34 -10.56 -9.64 13.22
C LYS A 34 -9.38 -8.78 12.77
N TRP A 35 -8.20 -9.37 12.59
CA TRP A 35 -7.00 -8.65 12.15
C TRP A 35 -7.10 -8.21 10.69
N ASN A 36 -7.81 -8.95 9.83
CA ASN A 36 -7.95 -8.57 8.42
C ASN A 36 -8.58 -7.18 8.23
N VAL A 37 -9.59 -6.83 9.05
CA VAL A 37 -10.25 -5.53 8.97
C VAL A 37 -9.29 -4.43 9.40
N THR A 38 -8.61 -4.60 10.53
CA THR A 38 -7.64 -3.62 11.04
C THR A 38 -6.46 -3.43 10.08
N LEU A 39 -5.87 -4.52 9.58
CA LEU A 39 -4.74 -4.49 8.65
C LEU A 39 -5.10 -3.79 7.33
N ARG A 40 -6.30 -4.03 6.80
CA ARG A 40 -6.77 -3.34 5.59
C ARG A 40 -6.95 -1.84 5.83
N GLN A 41 -7.52 -1.45 6.96
CA GLN A 41 -7.70 -0.06 7.31
C GLN A 41 -6.35 0.65 7.46
N GLU A 42 -5.40 0.02 8.14
CA GLU A 42 -4.03 0.53 8.28
C GLU A 42 -3.35 0.67 6.91
N ALA A 43 -3.45 -0.34 6.04
CA ALA A 43 -2.88 -0.29 4.70
C ALA A 43 -3.41 0.89 3.87
N ILE A 44 -4.71 1.17 3.96
CA ILE A 44 -5.32 2.33 3.28
C ILE A 44 -4.76 3.64 3.84
N ILE A 45 -4.69 3.79 5.16
CA ILE A 45 -4.17 5.00 5.82
C ILE A 45 -2.71 5.24 5.44
N HIS A 46 -1.87 4.20 5.49
CA HIS A 46 -0.47 4.27 5.08
C HIS A 46 -0.33 4.63 3.60
N SER A 47 -1.11 3.99 2.71
CA SER A 47 -1.09 4.29 1.28
C SER A 47 -1.48 5.74 0.98
N ALA A 48 -2.53 6.24 1.62
CA ALA A 48 -2.99 7.61 1.45
C ALA A 48 -1.95 8.63 1.96
N HIS A 49 -1.39 8.40 3.14
CA HIS A 49 -0.34 9.27 3.70
C HIS A 49 0.90 9.29 2.80
N SER A 50 1.43 8.12 2.42
CA SER A 50 2.62 8.05 1.56
C SER A 50 2.38 8.66 0.18
N SER A 51 1.26 8.35 -0.47
CA SER A 51 0.99 8.87 -1.83
C SER A 51 0.81 10.38 -1.83
N THR A 52 0.05 10.93 -0.88
CA THR A 52 -0.20 12.38 -0.84
C THR A 52 0.98 13.16 -0.30
N SER A 53 1.83 12.56 0.56
CA SER A 53 3.07 13.18 1.01
C SER A 53 4.07 13.40 -0.13
N ILE A 54 4.12 12.48 -1.10
CA ILE A 54 4.93 12.64 -2.33
C ILE A 54 4.47 13.88 -3.12
N GLU A 55 3.17 14.18 -3.09
CA GLU A 55 2.57 15.37 -3.72
C GLU A 55 2.64 16.64 -2.84
N GLY A 56 3.32 16.57 -1.68
CA GLY A 56 3.53 17.72 -0.79
C GLY A 56 2.52 17.89 0.34
N ASN A 57 1.65 16.91 0.58
CA ASN A 57 0.78 16.91 1.77
C ASN A 57 1.64 16.82 3.05
N ARG A 58 1.41 17.75 3.98
CA ARG A 58 2.19 17.91 5.23
C ARG A 58 1.58 17.20 6.44
N LEU A 59 0.39 16.62 6.29
CA LEU A 59 -0.26 15.90 7.37
C LEU A 59 0.59 14.71 7.79
N SER A 60 0.81 14.59 9.09
CA SER A 60 1.41 13.40 9.69
C SER A 60 0.51 12.17 9.49
N LEU A 61 1.11 10.97 9.54
CA LEU A 61 0.34 9.71 9.54
C LEU A 61 -0.76 9.70 10.61
N LYS A 62 -0.49 10.29 11.78
CA LYS A 62 -1.47 10.44 12.85
C LYS A 62 -2.66 11.30 12.37
N GLN A 63 -2.42 12.50 11.85
CA GLN A 63 -3.48 13.38 11.34
C GLN A 63 -4.28 12.70 10.21
N VAL A 64 -3.63 11.99 9.29
CA VAL A 64 -4.33 11.22 8.24
C VAL A 64 -5.19 10.11 8.85
N SER A 65 -4.71 9.44 9.90
CA SER A 65 -5.48 8.42 10.63
C SER A 65 -6.71 9.00 11.35
N GLU A 66 -6.56 10.17 11.98
CA GLU A 66 -7.67 10.87 12.63
C GLU A 66 -8.73 11.30 11.61
N LEU A 67 -8.30 11.85 10.47
CA LEU A 67 -9.18 12.22 9.37
C LEU A 67 -9.92 10.99 8.80
N ALA A 68 -9.22 9.87 8.62
CA ALA A 68 -9.83 8.61 8.17
C ALA A 68 -10.87 8.04 9.16
N ARG A 69 -10.83 8.46 10.44
CA ARG A 69 -11.82 8.14 11.47
C ARG A 69 -12.95 9.16 11.56
N GLY A 70 -12.98 10.15 10.67
CA GLY A 70 -13.97 11.23 10.65
C GLY A 70 -13.75 12.30 11.71
N ARG A 71 -12.54 12.38 12.30
CA ARG A 71 -12.21 13.43 13.28
C ARG A 71 -11.66 14.66 12.57
N GLU A 72 -11.99 15.82 13.12
CA GLU A 72 -11.38 17.08 12.69
C GLU A 72 -9.90 17.12 13.08
N ILE A 73 -9.10 17.69 12.19
CA ILE A 73 -7.68 17.91 12.41
C ILE A 73 -7.35 19.37 12.11
N THR A 74 -6.54 19.98 12.95
CA THR A 74 -5.86 21.24 12.63
C THR A 74 -4.58 20.91 11.87
N ALA A 75 -4.49 21.47 10.66
CA ALA A 75 -3.36 21.31 9.75
C ALA A 75 -2.25 22.33 10.04
#